data_AF-H0EXA3-F1
#
_entry.id   AF-H0EXA3-F1
#
_cell.length_a   1.000
_cell.length_b   1.000
_cell.length_c   1.000
_cell.angle_alpha   90.00
_cell.angle_beta   90.00
_cell.angle_gamma   90.00
#
_symmetry.space_group_name_H-M   'P 1'
#
loop_
_entity.id
_entity.type
_entity.pdbx_description
1 polymer ?
#
loop_
_entity_poly.entity_id
_entity_poly.type
_entity_poly.pdbx_seq_one_letter_code
_entity_poly.pdbx_strand_id
1 'polypeptide(L)'
;MARTSGGPLAAAVSNAGGLGCIGGLGYTPVQLREIIHSLKSSLSSPDLPFGVDLALPKVGDGARKTNHDYTHGQLDELITVTIEEGARLFISAPEKIKELTEKGVVPIEYDMDQGIDVDIPHLMGVVAGVIQKIQPAKEIVDEMVSEAVDMLKQGHTFLSEKILKGADLRI
;
A
#
# COMPACT_ATOMS: atom_id res chain seq x y z
N MET A 1 -2.74 -11.05 -2.89
CA MET A 1 -3.66 -9.88 -2.95
C MET A 1 -3.94 -9.40 -4.39
N ALA A 2 -4.28 -10.28 -5.35
CA ALA A 2 -4.39 -9.90 -6.77
C ALA A 2 -5.60 -9.01 -7.12
N ARG A 3 -6.65 -9.03 -6.30
CA ARG A 3 -7.93 -8.32 -6.55
C ARG A 3 -8.47 -7.61 -5.31
N THR A 4 -7.56 -7.29 -4.38
CA THR A 4 -7.93 -6.72 -3.08
C THR A 4 -8.32 -5.24 -3.20
N SER A 5 -7.82 -4.52 -4.22
CA SER A 5 -8.16 -3.11 -4.50
C SER A 5 -8.86 -2.93 -5.85
N GLY A 6 -10.15 -3.26 -5.90
CA GLY A 6 -11.02 -2.88 -7.02
C GLY A 6 -11.40 -1.40 -7.00
N GLY A 7 -12.14 -0.95 -8.01
CA GLY A 7 -12.55 0.45 -8.19
C GLY A 7 -13.15 1.12 -6.95
N PRO A 8 -14.07 0.49 -6.19
CA PRO A 8 -14.68 1.11 -5.01
C PRO A 8 -13.69 1.43 -3.89
N LEU A 9 -12.75 0.53 -3.59
CA LEU A 9 -11.75 0.76 -2.54
C LEU A 9 -10.78 1.87 -2.95
N ALA A 10 -10.31 1.84 -4.20
CA ALA A 10 -9.43 2.88 -4.71
C ALA A 10 -10.14 4.25 -4.70
N ALA A 11 -11.40 4.34 -5.12
CA ALA A 11 -12.18 5.57 -5.03
C ALA A 11 -12.34 6.07 -3.59
N ALA A 12 -12.62 5.19 -2.62
CA ALA A 12 -12.74 5.55 -1.22
C ALA A 12 -11.43 6.16 -0.66
N VAL A 13 -10.27 5.58 -1.00
CA VAL A 13 -8.97 6.11 -0.61
C VAL A 13 -8.72 7.48 -1.23
N SER A 14 -8.98 7.65 -2.53
CA SER A 14 -8.84 8.94 -3.21
C SER A 14 -9.76 10.02 -2.63
N ASN A 15 -11.01 9.67 -2.33
CA ASN A 15 -11.97 10.58 -1.68
C ASN A 15 -11.56 10.97 -0.26
N ALA A 16 -10.85 10.10 0.46
CA ALA A 16 -10.30 10.38 1.78
C ALA A 16 -9.01 11.25 1.74
N GLY A 17 -8.57 11.67 0.55
CA GLY A 17 -7.36 12.47 0.35
C GLY A 17 -6.09 11.66 0.16
N GLY A 18 -6.19 10.34 0.02
CA GLY A 18 -5.08 9.45 -0.33
C GLY A 18 -4.93 9.23 -1.83
N LEU A 19 -4.08 8.27 -2.21
CA LEU A 19 -3.90 7.82 -3.59
C LEU A 19 -4.41 6.39 -3.75
N GLY A 20 -5.67 6.25 -4.14
CA GLY A 20 -6.27 4.94 -4.39
C GLY A 20 -5.67 4.25 -5.61
N CYS A 21 -5.28 2.98 -5.47
CA CYS A 21 -4.65 2.23 -6.56
C CYS A 21 -5.42 0.95 -6.89
N ILE A 22 -5.67 0.71 -8.18
CA ILE A 22 -6.27 -0.53 -8.68
C ILE A 22 -5.19 -1.59 -8.84
N GLY A 23 -5.38 -2.77 -8.27
CA GLY A 23 -4.55 -3.94 -8.56
C GLY A 23 -4.99 -4.61 -9.86
N GLY A 24 -4.19 -4.49 -10.92
CA GLY A 24 -4.52 -4.92 -12.27
C GLY A 24 -4.08 -6.34 -12.65
N LEU A 25 -3.60 -7.14 -11.68
CA LEU A 25 -3.08 -8.47 -11.97
C LEU A 25 -4.19 -9.40 -12.51
N GLY A 26 -3.96 -9.92 -13.73
CA GLY A 26 -4.86 -10.86 -14.39
C GLY A 26 -6.12 -10.23 -14.99
N TYR A 27 -6.20 -8.89 -15.08
CA TYR A 27 -7.24 -8.22 -15.84
C TYR A 27 -6.90 -8.14 -17.32
N THR A 28 -7.92 -8.24 -18.16
CA THR A 28 -7.82 -7.84 -19.56
C THR A 28 -7.88 -6.31 -19.68
N PRO A 29 -7.42 -5.72 -20.80
CA PRO A 29 -7.55 -4.28 -21.04
C PRO A 29 -8.98 -3.75 -20.90
N VAL A 30 -9.96 -4.54 -21.39
CA VAL A 30 -11.38 -4.20 -21.28
C VAL A 30 -11.83 -4.16 -19.82
N GLN A 31 -11.50 -5.19 -19.04
CA GLN A 31 -11.84 -5.25 -17.62
C GLN A 31 -11.19 -4.12 -16.83
N LEU A 32 -9.92 -3.83 -17.09
CA LEU A 32 -9.21 -2.73 -16.43
C LEU A 32 -9.91 -1.39 -16.71
N ARG A 33 -10.30 -1.14 -17.96
CA ARG A 33 -11.02 0.07 -18.36
C ARG A 33 -12.37 0.19 -17.65
N GLU A 34 -13.16 -0.88 -17.61
CA GLU A 34 -14.45 -0.91 -16.90
C GLU A 34 -14.28 -0.60 -15.40
N ILE A 35 -13.25 -1.16 -14.77
CA ILE A 35 -12.95 -0.92 -13.35
C ILE A 35 -12.53 0.53 -13.12
N ILE A 36 -11.72 1.12 -14.00
CA ILE A 36 -11.33 2.53 -13.90
C ILE A 36 -12.55 3.44 -14.09
N HIS A 37 -13.46 3.12 -14.99
CA HIS A 37 -14.70 3.90 -15.16
C HIS A 37 -15.59 3.81 -13.92
N SER A 38 -15.73 2.62 -13.34
CA SER A 38 -16.43 2.43 -12.07
C SER A 38 -15.78 3.22 -10.92
N LEU A 39 -14.45 3.22 -10.82
CA LEU A 39 -13.70 4.06 -9.87
C LEU A 39 -14.03 5.53 -10.07
N LYS A 40 -13.88 6.05 -11.29
CA LYS A 40 -14.12 7.47 -11.62
C LYS A 40 -15.53 7.91 -11.29
N SER A 41 -16.53 7.06 -11.54
CA SER A 41 -17.93 7.35 -11.20
C SER A 41 -18.19 7.48 -9.69
N SER A 42 -17.28 6.92 -8.87
CA SER A 42 -17.36 6.94 -7.40
C SER A 42 -16.48 8.01 -6.77
N LEU A 43 -15.75 8.80 -7.56
CA LEU A 43 -14.94 9.92 -7.06
C LEU A 43 -15.83 11.11 -6.71
N SER A 44 -15.54 11.78 -5.60
CA SER A 44 -16.22 13.01 -5.19
C SER A 44 -15.83 14.22 -6.05
N SER A 45 -14.70 14.14 -6.75
CA SER A 45 -14.27 15.09 -7.77
C SER A 45 -13.51 14.37 -8.89
N PRO A 46 -13.70 14.74 -10.17
CA PRO A 46 -12.99 14.13 -11.30
C PRO A 46 -11.47 14.36 -11.27
N ASP A 47 -11.00 15.35 -10.51
CA ASP A 47 -9.57 15.69 -10.41
C ASP A 47 -8.80 14.84 -9.39
N LEU A 48 -9.49 14.03 -8.59
CA LEU A 48 -8.86 13.21 -7.57
C LEU A 48 -7.93 12.16 -8.19
N PRO A 49 -6.72 11.99 -7.66
CA PRO A 49 -5.73 11.10 -8.26
C PRO A 49 -6.05 9.64 -7.96
N PHE A 50 -5.73 8.77 -8.90
CA PHE A 50 -5.72 7.32 -8.71
C PHE A 50 -4.50 6.71 -9.39
N GLY A 51 -4.15 5.49 -9.00
CA GLY A 51 -3.07 4.72 -9.58
C GLY A 51 -3.52 3.35 -10.09
N VAL A 52 -2.64 2.71 -10.85
CA VAL A 52 -2.83 1.33 -11.33
C VAL A 52 -1.53 0.56 -11.09
N ASP A 53 -1.65 -0.61 -10.48
CA ASP A 53 -0.58 -1.56 -10.26
C ASP A 53 -0.66 -2.70 -11.26
N LEU A 54 0.32 -2.77 -12.17
CA LEU A 54 0.46 -3.86 -13.14
C LEU A 54 1.72 -4.66 -12.83
N ALA A 55 1.58 -6.00 -12.82
CA ALA A 55 2.74 -6.87 -12.87
C ALA A 55 3.40 -6.72 -14.24
N LEU A 56 4.65 -6.24 -14.26
CA LEU A 56 5.46 -6.16 -15.47
C LEU A 56 6.34 -7.40 -15.56
N PRO A 57 5.97 -8.43 -16.34
CA PRO A 57 6.87 -9.54 -16.58
C PRO A 57 7.98 -9.07 -17.53
N LYS A 58 9.25 -9.19 -17.10
CA LYS A 58 10.35 -9.15 -18.06
C LYS A 58 10.25 -10.40 -18.93
N VAL A 59 9.95 -10.23 -20.20
CA VAL A 59 9.84 -11.29 -21.21
C VAL A 59 10.90 -11.08 -22.30
N GLY A 60 11.40 -12.16 -22.91
CA GLY A 60 12.42 -12.11 -23.95
C GLY A 60 13.86 -12.16 -23.42
N ASP A 61 14.80 -11.55 -24.15
CA ASP A 61 16.24 -11.70 -23.90
C ASP A 61 16.64 -11.17 -22.51
N GLY A 62 17.33 -12.03 -21.75
CA GLY A 62 17.74 -11.74 -20.38
C GLY A 62 16.62 -11.80 -19.34
N ALA A 63 15.45 -12.37 -19.67
CA ALA A 63 14.45 -12.77 -18.68
C ALA A 63 14.92 -13.98 -17.87
N ARG A 64 14.59 -14.04 -16.58
CA ARG A 64 14.84 -15.22 -15.75
C ARG A 64 13.98 -16.38 -16.26
N LYS A 65 14.47 -17.63 -16.17
CA LYS A 65 13.70 -18.83 -16.58
C LYS A 65 12.36 -18.99 -15.85
N THR A 66 12.24 -18.34 -14.69
CA THR A 66 11.04 -18.33 -13.85
C THR A 66 10.06 -17.21 -14.20
N ASN A 67 10.41 -16.30 -15.11
CA ASN A 67 9.49 -15.26 -15.54
C ASN A 67 8.43 -15.86 -16.46
N HIS A 68 7.18 -15.54 -16.17
CA HIS A 68 6.04 -15.93 -16.98
C HIS A 68 5.27 -14.67 -17.37
N ASP A 69 4.69 -14.66 -18.58
CA ASP A 69 3.83 -13.57 -19.00
C ASP A 69 2.39 -13.83 -18.56
N TYR A 70 2.02 -13.24 -17.44
CA TYR A 70 0.68 -13.33 -16.87
C TYR A 70 -0.32 -12.38 -17.54
N THR A 71 0.15 -11.49 -18.42
CA THR A 71 -0.72 -10.61 -19.21
C THR A 71 -1.16 -11.25 -20.52
N HIS A 72 -0.62 -12.44 -20.83
CA HIS A 72 -0.92 -13.19 -22.06
C HIS A 72 -0.70 -12.35 -23.34
N GLY A 73 0.37 -11.55 -23.38
CA GLY A 73 0.72 -10.68 -24.49
C GLY A 73 -0.03 -9.34 -24.54
N GLN A 74 -0.83 -9.00 -23.52
CA GLN A 74 -1.64 -7.77 -23.51
C GLN A 74 -1.03 -6.62 -22.72
N LEU A 75 0.23 -6.75 -22.27
CA LEU A 75 0.86 -5.77 -21.40
C LEU A 75 0.86 -4.35 -21.98
N ASP A 76 1.23 -4.19 -23.24
CA ASP A 76 1.28 -2.87 -23.90
C ASP A 76 -0.10 -2.20 -23.95
N GLU A 77 -1.15 -2.99 -24.16
CA GLU A 77 -2.52 -2.50 -24.18
C GLU A 77 -3.00 -2.11 -22.77
N LEU A 78 -2.64 -2.89 -21.74
CA LEU A 78 -2.91 -2.54 -20.33
C LEU A 78 -2.22 -1.23 -19.92
N ILE A 79 -0.97 -1.03 -20.34
CA ILE A 79 -0.24 0.23 -20.13
C ILE A 79 -0.94 1.37 -20.87
N THR A 80 -1.34 1.14 -22.12
CA THR A 80 -2.07 2.13 -22.93
C THR A 80 -3.37 2.56 -22.25
N VAL A 81 -4.20 1.61 -21.80
CA VAL A 81 -5.41 1.89 -21.03
C VAL A 81 -5.10 2.73 -19.79
N THR A 82 -4.04 2.38 -19.05
CA THR A 82 -3.64 3.09 -17.83
C THR A 82 -3.30 4.56 -18.11
N ILE A 83 -2.56 4.82 -19.20
CA ILE A 83 -2.17 6.17 -19.62
C ILE A 83 -3.38 6.95 -20.13
N GLU A 84 -4.17 6.37 -21.05
CA GLU A 84 -5.35 7.01 -21.65
C GLU A 84 -6.38 7.40 -20.59
N GLU A 85 -6.55 6.56 -19.57
CA GLU A 85 -7.48 6.82 -18.48
C GLU A 85 -6.93 7.82 -17.44
N GLY A 86 -5.67 8.27 -17.56
CA GLY A 86 -5.12 9.34 -16.73
C GLY A 86 -4.72 8.92 -15.32
N ALA A 87 -4.26 7.67 -15.14
CA ALA A 87 -3.68 7.24 -13.87
C ALA A 87 -2.46 8.13 -13.52
N ARG A 88 -2.43 8.65 -12.29
CA ARG A 88 -1.39 9.57 -11.80
C ARG A 88 -0.16 8.83 -11.26
N LEU A 89 -0.34 7.56 -10.90
CA LEU A 89 0.73 6.68 -10.44
C LEU A 89 0.63 5.33 -11.15
N PHE A 90 1.73 4.93 -11.75
CA PHE A 90 1.92 3.59 -12.29
C PHE A 90 2.80 2.80 -11.33
N ILE A 91 2.26 1.72 -10.76
CA ILE A 91 2.99 0.83 -9.87
C ILE A 91 3.36 -0.41 -10.67
N SER A 92 4.61 -0.85 -10.49
CA SER A 92 5.06 -2.12 -11.04
C SER A 92 5.76 -2.92 -9.96
N ALA A 93 5.15 -4.04 -9.59
CA ALA A 93 5.76 -5.02 -8.72
C ALA A 93 6.02 -6.34 -9.48
N PRO A 94 7.20 -6.95 -9.34
CA PRO A 94 7.46 -8.27 -9.90
C PRO A 94 6.64 -9.34 -9.17
N GLU A 95 5.95 -10.19 -9.93
CA GLU A 95 5.02 -11.20 -9.40
C GLU A 95 5.68 -12.25 -8.49
N LYS A 96 7.01 -12.42 -8.60
CA LYS A 96 7.76 -13.29 -7.70
C LYS A 96 7.62 -12.89 -6.23
N ILE A 97 7.53 -11.59 -5.95
CA ILE A 97 7.29 -11.06 -4.60
C ILE A 97 5.94 -11.58 -4.07
N LYS A 98 4.93 -11.58 -4.93
CA LYS A 98 3.59 -12.07 -4.60
C LYS A 98 3.55 -13.58 -4.40
N GLU A 99 4.17 -14.35 -5.29
CA GLU A 99 4.26 -15.81 -5.16
C GLU A 99 4.94 -16.22 -3.84
N LEU A 100 6.07 -15.58 -3.51
CA LEU A 100 6.82 -15.84 -2.29
C LEU A 100 5.98 -15.47 -1.06
N THR A 101 5.39 -14.28 -1.03
CA THR A 101 4.54 -13.86 0.09
C THR A 101 3.28 -14.70 0.26
N GLU A 102 2.65 -15.18 -0.82
CA GLU A 102 1.51 -16.12 -0.76
C GLU A 102 1.93 -17.52 -0.22
N LYS A 103 3.19 -17.90 -0.43
CA LYS A 103 3.79 -19.12 0.17
C LYS A 103 4.32 -18.91 1.59
N GLY A 104 4.20 -17.71 2.14
CA GLY A 104 4.77 -17.34 3.45
C GLY A 104 6.29 -17.19 3.44
N VAL A 105 6.91 -17.11 2.27
CA VAL A 105 8.36 -16.92 2.09
C VAL A 105 8.64 -15.43 1.95
N VAL A 106 9.57 -14.90 2.74
CA VAL A 106 9.97 -13.50 2.62
C VAL A 106 10.83 -13.34 1.37
N PRO A 107 10.49 -12.44 0.43
CA PRO A 107 11.23 -12.31 -0.84
C PRO A 107 12.74 -12.07 -0.68
N ILE A 108 13.13 -11.30 0.33
CA ILE A 108 14.55 -11.03 0.60
C ILE A 108 15.29 -12.29 1.04
N GLU A 109 14.68 -13.14 1.87
CA GLU A 109 15.29 -14.39 2.33
C GLU A 109 15.49 -15.35 1.15
N TYR A 110 14.48 -15.43 0.27
CA TYR A 110 14.60 -16.19 -0.97
C TYR A 110 15.72 -15.67 -1.87
N ASP A 111 15.80 -14.35 -2.09
CA ASP A 111 16.84 -13.77 -2.94
C ASP A 111 18.25 -13.95 -2.33
N MET A 112 18.38 -13.85 -1.00
CA MET A 112 19.62 -14.15 -0.26
C MET A 112 20.02 -15.63 -0.39
N ASP A 113 19.08 -16.56 -0.24
CA ASP A 113 19.30 -18.01 -0.41
C ASP A 113 19.71 -18.36 -1.85
N GLN A 114 19.29 -17.57 -2.83
CA GLN A 114 19.69 -17.70 -4.24
C GLN A 114 20.99 -16.96 -4.58
N GLY A 115 21.64 -16.32 -3.60
CA GLY A 115 22.89 -15.58 -3.79
C GLY A 115 22.74 -14.33 -4.65
N ILE A 116 21.54 -13.75 -4.69
CA ILE A 116 21.26 -12.49 -5.41
C ILE A 116 21.68 -11.34 -4.51
N ASP A 117 22.50 -10.43 -5.04
CA ASP A 117 22.88 -9.20 -4.34
C ASP A 117 21.65 -8.26 -4.25
N VAL A 118 21.24 -7.92 -3.02
CA VAL A 118 19.99 -7.20 -2.73
C VAL A 118 20.22 -6.04 -1.76
N ASP A 119 19.65 -4.88 -2.10
CA ASP A 119 19.51 -3.77 -1.15
C ASP A 119 18.48 -4.13 -0.07
N ILE A 120 18.86 -4.00 1.20
CA ILE A 120 18.00 -4.36 2.33
C ILE A 120 16.82 -3.36 2.39
N PRO A 121 15.57 -3.80 2.14
CA PRO A 121 14.40 -2.95 2.21
C PRO A 121 14.10 -2.63 3.67
N HIS A 122 13.84 -1.36 3.97
CA HIS A 122 13.29 -0.96 5.27
C HIS A 122 11.90 -1.59 5.43
N LEU A 123 11.78 -2.59 6.32
CA LEU A 123 10.63 -3.49 6.46
C LEU A 123 9.35 -2.77 6.90
N MET A 124 8.49 -2.41 5.94
CA MET A 124 7.12 -1.94 6.18
C MET A 124 6.10 -3.08 6.40
N GLY A 125 6.47 -4.33 6.11
CA GLY A 125 5.56 -5.48 6.09
C GLY A 125 5.05 -5.95 7.46
N VAL A 126 5.88 -5.91 8.50
CA VAL A 126 5.45 -6.28 9.86
C VAL A 126 4.39 -5.30 10.40
N VAL A 127 4.54 -4.03 10.06
CA VAL A 127 3.59 -2.97 10.41
C VAL A 127 2.27 -3.14 9.65
N ALA A 128 2.31 -3.62 8.40
CA ALA A 128 1.08 -3.90 7.66
C ALA A 128 0.29 -5.09 8.24
N GLY A 129 0.97 -6.10 8.79
CA GLY A 129 0.33 -7.28 9.40
C GLY A 129 -0.47 -7.01 10.67
N VAL A 130 -0.26 -5.85 11.32
CA VAL A 130 -1.03 -5.44 12.52
C VAL A 130 -2.26 -4.60 12.19
N ILE A 131 -2.50 -4.28 10.91
CA ILE A 131 -3.65 -3.48 10.50
C ILE A 131 -4.92 -4.33 10.54
N GLN A 132 -5.78 -4.08 11.54
CA GLN A 132 -7.07 -4.75 11.72
C GLN A 132 -8.25 -3.97 11.13
N LYS A 133 -8.08 -2.66 10.88
CA LYS A 133 -9.11 -1.77 10.33
C LYS A 133 -8.50 -0.79 9.32
N ILE A 134 -9.18 -0.58 8.20
CA ILE A 134 -8.86 0.48 7.23
C ILE A 134 -9.70 1.70 7.60
N GLN A 135 -9.04 2.83 7.85
CA GLN A 135 -9.68 4.09 8.26
C GLN A 135 -9.23 5.24 7.36
N PRO A 136 -10.04 6.30 7.21
CA PRO A 136 -9.59 7.54 6.59
C PRO A 136 -8.33 8.10 7.26
N ALA A 137 -7.39 8.63 6.48
CA ALA A 137 -6.13 9.16 6.99
C ALA A 137 -6.34 10.23 8.07
N LYS A 138 -7.38 11.06 7.92
CA LYS A 138 -7.78 12.05 8.92
C LYS A 138 -8.07 11.41 10.29
N GLU A 139 -8.86 10.34 10.32
CA GLU A 139 -9.22 9.67 11.58
C GLU A 139 -7.99 9.06 12.25
N ILE A 140 -7.07 8.48 11.47
CA ILE A 140 -5.80 7.95 11.99
C ILE A 140 -4.98 9.06 12.65
N VAL A 141 -4.84 10.22 11.98
CA VAL A 141 -4.08 11.35 12.53
C VAL A 141 -4.75 11.92 13.77
N ASP A 142 -6.09 12.05 13.76
CA ASP A 142 -6.86 12.53 14.89
C ASP A 142 -6.72 11.59 16.10
N GLU A 143 -6.79 10.26 15.89
CA GLU A 143 -6.53 9.22 16.92
C GLU A 143 -5.10 9.34 17.48
N MET A 144 -4.08 9.40 16.61
CA MET A 144 -2.66 9.52 17.01
C MET A 144 -2.42 10.75 17.88
N VAL A 145 -2.96 11.92 17.48
CA VAL A 145 -2.78 13.17 18.23
C VAL A 145 -3.52 13.11 19.56
N SER A 146 -4.74 12.57 19.58
CA SER A 146 -5.52 12.43 20.82
C SER A 146 -4.83 11.53 21.84
N GLU A 147 -4.36 10.36 21.41
CA GLU A 147 -3.63 9.43 22.28
C GLU A 147 -2.33 10.06 22.81
N ALA A 148 -1.59 10.78 21.96
CA ALA A 148 -0.39 11.49 22.39
C ALA A 148 -0.71 12.54 23.47
N VAL A 149 -1.78 13.32 23.29
CA VAL A 149 -2.24 14.29 24.30
C VAL A 149 -2.61 13.61 25.61
N ASP A 150 -3.30 12.48 25.58
CA ASP A 150 -3.70 11.76 26.78
C ASP A 150 -2.50 11.14 27.51
N MET A 151 -1.52 10.62 26.79
CA MET A 151 -0.25 10.17 27.37
C MET A 151 0.53 11.32 28.01
N LEU A 152 0.53 12.51 27.40
CA LEU A 152 1.15 13.71 28.00
C LEU A 152 0.44 14.14 29.29
N LYS A 153 -0.90 14.11 29.33
CA LYS A 153 -1.67 14.38 30.56
C LYS A 153 -1.36 13.36 31.65
N GLN A 154 -1.26 12.08 31.31
CA GLN A 154 -0.90 11.03 32.26
C GLN A 154 0.54 11.18 32.75
N GLY A 155 1.47 11.56 31.89
CA GLY A 155 2.82 11.94 32.30
C GLY A 155 2.84 13.10 33.30
N HIS A 156 1.96 14.09 33.10
CA HIS A 156 1.82 15.24 33.99
C HIS A 156 1.32 14.86 35.39
N THR A 157 0.46 13.84 35.53
CA THR A 157 -0.01 13.39 36.86
C THR A 157 1.13 12.76 37.67
N PHE A 158 1.99 11.96 37.03
CA PHE A 158 3.18 11.40 37.69
C PHE A 158 4.17 12.46 38.15
N LEU A 159 4.33 13.55 37.39
CA LEU A 159 5.18 14.68 37.79
C LEU A 159 4.55 15.48 38.94
N SER A 160 3.24 15.68 38.92
CA SER A 160 2.51 16.45 39.93
C SER A 160 2.49 15.74 41.29
N GLU A 161 2.29 14.42 41.33
CA GLU A 161 2.36 13.64 42.59
C GLU A 161 3.76 13.66 43.22
N LYS A 162 4.82 13.66 42.40
CA LYS A 162 6.20 13.71 42.88
C LYS A 162 6.56 15.08 43.47
N ILE A 163 6.01 16.16 42.92
CA ILE A 163 6.16 17.51 43.45
C ILE A 163 5.45 17.64 44.82
N LEU A 164 4.25 17.09 44.96
CA LEU A 164 3.51 17.10 46.22
C LEU A 164 4.18 16.27 47.33
N LYS A 165 4.75 15.10 47.00
CA LYS A 165 5.49 14.27 47.97
C LYS A 165 6.90 14.78 48.30
N GLY A 166 7.52 15.57 47.41
CA GLY A 166 8.84 16.15 47.62
C GLY A 166 8.84 17.46 48.44
N ALA A 167 7.68 18.11 48.59
CA ALA A 167 7.54 19.34 49.36
C ALA A 167 7.43 19.11 50.88
N ASP A 168 7.18 17.87 51.33
CA ASP A 168 6.90 17.53 52.74
C ASP A 168 8.15 17.06 53.52
N LEU A 169 9.35 17.25 52.97
CA LEU A 169 10.64 16.82 53.54
C LEU A 169 11.56 17.99 53.94
N ARG A 170 10.97 19.15 54.28
CA ARG A 170 11.71 20.29 54.85
C ARG A 170 11.07 20.76 56.16
N ILE A 171 11.24 19.98 57.22
CA ILE A 171 11.45 20.45 58.60
C ILE A 171 12.38 19.45 59.30
#